data_AF-F3GHI2-F1
#
_entry.id   AF-F3GHI2-F1
#
_cell.length_a   1.000
_cell.length_b   1.000
_cell.length_c   1.000
_cell.angle_alpha   90.00
_cell.angle_beta   90.00
_cell.angle_gamma   90.00
#
_symmetry.space_group_name_H-M   'P 1'
#
loop_
_entity.id
_entity.type
_entity.pdbx_description
1 polymer ?
#
loop_
_entity_poly.entity_id
_entity_poly.type
_entity_poly.pdbx_seq_one_letter_code
_entity_poly.pdbx_strand_id
1 'polypeptide(L)'
;VAQVEKQGGNDGITWVGGSKAGGSGQQPIKVVGDVTRAGYNLLNGRNAADTASISPSSCNNGMVCSIWPSPQEATTFANRVLGEQQQRTCEGCTKTTSTAGVGLTPLIQESYDSKLKALQELISGDKSLTQENLSQASSSSLPVTRGVVEALRSEHDQDILAKRLASELALSDVLGKALLLQRTLFTGSKEPNIAANDVAQQAVSQQNNNLQQEIDNLKTELDMRRNLASNSPTAIL
;
A
#
# COMPACT_ATOMS: atom_id res chain seq x y z
N VAL A 1 -33.11 26.74 -13.49
CA VAL A 1 -31.72 26.51 -13.02
C VAL A 1 -31.71 25.46 -11.92
N ALA A 2 -32.37 25.68 -10.78
CA ALA A 2 -32.48 24.69 -9.71
C ALA A 2 -32.89 23.28 -10.18
N GLN A 3 -33.99 23.11 -10.94
CA GLN A 3 -34.47 21.78 -11.40
C GLN A 3 -33.49 21.02 -12.31
N VAL A 4 -32.71 21.74 -13.14
CA VAL A 4 -31.69 21.15 -14.04
C VAL A 4 -30.44 20.78 -13.23
N GLU A 5 -30.09 21.59 -12.22
CA GLU A 5 -29.05 21.26 -11.23
C GLU A 5 -29.46 20.05 -10.37
N LYS A 6 -30.76 19.90 -10.04
CA LYS A 6 -31.30 18.73 -9.32
C LYS A 6 -31.14 17.44 -10.12
N GLN A 7 -31.50 17.48 -11.41
CA GLN A 7 -31.33 16.34 -12.32
C GLN A 7 -29.86 16.01 -12.53
N GLY A 8 -29.01 17.01 -12.79
CA GLY A 8 -27.57 16.80 -12.97
C GLY A 8 -26.87 16.18 -11.76
N GLY A 9 -27.28 16.53 -10.53
CA GLY A 9 -26.75 15.92 -9.31
C GLY A 9 -27.14 14.44 -9.16
N ASN A 10 -28.40 14.10 -9.48
CA ASN A 10 -28.90 12.73 -9.38
C ASN A 10 -28.34 11.80 -10.47
N ASP A 11 -27.93 12.33 -11.61
CA ASP A 11 -27.34 11.56 -12.72
C ASP A 11 -25.90 11.09 -12.46
N GLY A 12 -25.23 11.69 -11.47
CA GLY A 12 -23.84 11.36 -11.17
C GLY A 12 -22.85 11.85 -12.23
N ILE A 13 -21.57 11.60 -11.99
CA ILE A 13 -20.51 11.89 -12.95
C ILE A 13 -20.05 10.63 -13.64
N THR A 14 -19.49 10.78 -14.85
CA THR A 14 -18.72 9.71 -15.47
C THR A 14 -17.45 9.52 -14.67
N TRP A 15 -17.17 8.28 -14.27
CA TRP A 15 -16.10 7.93 -13.36
C TRP A 15 -15.21 6.82 -13.96
N VAL A 16 -14.39 6.18 -13.14
CA VAL A 16 -13.39 5.17 -13.56
C VAL A 16 -13.98 4.16 -14.55
N GLY A 17 -13.35 4.04 -15.72
CA GLY A 17 -13.77 3.11 -16.76
C GLY A 17 -15.04 3.53 -17.52
N GLY A 18 -15.54 4.76 -17.33
CA GLY A 18 -16.67 5.34 -18.05
C GLY A 18 -18.04 5.12 -17.41
N SER A 19 -18.12 4.41 -16.28
CA SER A 19 -19.38 4.17 -15.56
C SER A 19 -19.83 5.39 -14.74
N LYS A 20 -21.14 5.57 -14.55
CA LYS A 20 -21.69 6.64 -13.70
C LYS A 20 -21.52 6.32 -12.21
N ALA A 21 -21.12 7.31 -11.42
CA ALA A 21 -20.98 7.21 -9.97
C ALA A 21 -21.41 8.49 -9.23
N GLY A 22 -21.78 8.35 -7.96
CA GLY A 22 -22.15 9.44 -7.05
C GLY A 22 -23.60 9.90 -7.14
N GLY A 23 -24.33 9.54 -8.20
CA GLY A 23 -25.74 9.86 -8.39
C GLY A 23 -26.70 9.07 -7.50
N SER A 24 -28.01 9.26 -7.71
CA SER A 24 -29.05 8.56 -6.97
C SER A 24 -29.10 7.09 -7.36
N GLY A 25 -29.08 6.18 -6.39
CA GLY A 25 -29.02 4.73 -6.64
C GLY A 25 -27.69 4.23 -7.20
N GLN A 26 -26.70 5.10 -7.40
CA GLN A 26 -25.36 4.75 -7.87
C GLN A 26 -24.42 4.46 -6.69
N GLN A 27 -23.33 3.74 -6.99
CA GLN A 27 -22.23 3.61 -6.03
C GLN A 27 -21.62 4.99 -5.75
N PRO A 28 -21.20 5.27 -4.50
CA PRO A 28 -20.45 6.49 -4.21
C PRO A 28 -19.11 6.47 -4.95
N ILE A 29 -18.61 7.65 -5.26
CA ILE A 29 -17.24 7.84 -5.76
C ILE A 29 -16.30 7.61 -4.58
N LYS A 30 -15.43 6.61 -4.66
CA LYS A 30 -14.44 6.29 -3.64
C LYS A 30 -13.09 6.86 -4.05
N VAL A 31 -12.68 7.97 -3.47
CA VAL A 31 -11.48 8.69 -3.92
C VAL A 31 -10.23 7.81 -3.83
N VAL A 32 -9.99 7.17 -2.69
CA VAL A 32 -8.78 6.36 -2.50
C VAL A 32 -8.91 5.03 -3.23
N GLY A 33 -10.01 4.32 -3.02
CA GLY A 33 -10.23 2.99 -3.59
C GLY A 33 -10.32 2.99 -5.12
N ASP A 34 -11.09 3.89 -5.73
CA ASP A 34 -11.27 3.88 -7.19
C ASP A 34 -10.01 4.32 -7.94
N VAL A 35 -9.31 5.33 -7.41
CA VAL A 35 -8.06 5.84 -8.00
C VAL A 35 -6.96 4.80 -7.86
N THR A 36 -6.84 4.14 -6.70
CA THR A 36 -5.87 3.05 -6.52
C THR A 36 -6.16 1.89 -7.47
N ARG A 37 -7.43 1.49 -7.62
CA ARG A 37 -7.83 0.44 -8.57
C ARG A 37 -7.48 0.83 -10.01
N ALA A 38 -7.82 2.04 -10.42
CA ALA A 38 -7.48 2.55 -11.74
C ALA A 38 -5.97 2.52 -11.97
N GLY A 39 -5.19 3.05 -11.03
CA GLY A 39 -3.73 3.07 -11.09
C GLY A 39 -3.11 1.69 -11.16
N TYR A 40 -3.61 0.75 -10.35
CA TYR A 40 -3.16 -0.64 -10.36
C TYR A 40 -3.33 -1.26 -11.74
N ASN A 41 -4.52 -1.12 -12.33
CA ASN A 41 -4.82 -1.70 -13.62
C ASN A 41 -4.02 -1.04 -14.74
N LEU A 42 -3.91 0.29 -14.75
CA LEU A 42 -3.13 1.03 -15.75
C LEU A 42 -1.65 0.66 -15.70
N LEU A 43 -1.07 0.48 -14.50
CA LEU A 43 0.32 0.02 -14.35
C LEU A 43 0.54 -1.42 -14.84
N ASN A 44 -0.53 -2.22 -14.93
CA ASN A 44 -0.51 -3.58 -15.49
C ASN A 44 -1.02 -3.64 -16.93
N GLY A 45 -1.26 -2.51 -17.60
CA GLY A 45 -1.77 -2.46 -18.98
C GLY A 45 -3.20 -3.01 -19.14
N ARG A 46 -4.01 -2.98 -18.08
CA ARG A 46 -5.40 -3.47 -18.04
C ARG A 46 -6.40 -2.33 -18.11
N ASN A 47 -7.67 -2.67 -18.33
CA ASN A 47 -8.77 -1.71 -18.20
C ASN A 47 -8.85 -1.15 -16.77
N ALA A 48 -9.01 0.16 -16.63
CA ALA A 48 -8.98 0.85 -15.33
C ALA A 48 -10.00 0.32 -14.31
N ALA A 49 -11.16 -0.17 -14.76
CA ALA A 49 -12.22 -0.69 -13.90
C ALA A 49 -12.14 -2.20 -13.61
N ASP A 50 -11.12 -2.89 -14.13
CA ASP A 50 -10.96 -4.33 -13.94
C ASP A 50 -10.79 -4.70 -12.45
N THR A 51 -11.37 -5.82 -12.06
CA THR A 51 -11.40 -6.32 -10.67
C THR A 51 -10.71 -7.67 -10.51
N ALA A 52 -10.37 -8.35 -11.61
CA ALA A 52 -9.81 -9.70 -11.54
C ALA A 52 -8.37 -9.70 -11.01
N SER A 53 -7.98 -10.78 -10.32
CA SER A 53 -6.60 -11.00 -9.89
C SER A 53 -5.68 -11.30 -11.08
N ILE A 54 -4.40 -11.00 -10.93
CA ILE A 54 -3.33 -11.35 -11.87
C ILE A 54 -2.58 -12.56 -11.28
N SER A 55 -2.52 -13.67 -12.02
CA SER A 55 -1.76 -14.84 -11.59
C SER A 55 -0.25 -14.51 -11.57
N PRO A 56 0.56 -15.20 -10.74
CA PRO A 56 2.02 -15.01 -10.74
C PRO A 56 2.65 -15.15 -12.13
N SER A 57 2.15 -16.11 -12.95
CA SER A 57 2.60 -16.30 -14.33
C SER A 57 2.23 -15.16 -15.28
N SER A 58 1.09 -14.48 -15.04
CA SER A 58 0.62 -13.37 -15.88
C SER A 58 1.20 -12.02 -15.44
N CYS A 59 1.74 -11.94 -14.22
CA CYS A 59 2.34 -10.72 -13.69
C CYS A 59 3.61 -10.31 -14.46
N ASN A 60 4.31 -11.26 -15.10
CA ASN A 60 5.46 -10.98 -15.98
C ASN A 60 6.52 -10.04 -15.35
N ASN A 61 6.87 -10.27 -14.08
CA ASN A 61 7.77 -9.42 -13.28
C ASN A 61 7.29 -7.97 -13.09
N GLY A 62 5.99 -7.71 -13.23
CA GLY A 62 5.36 -6.43 -12.96
C GLY A 62 5.44 -6.08 -11.47
N MET A 63 6.03 -4.92 -11.18
CA MET A 63 6.29 -4.47 -9.79
C MET A 63 5.02 -4.34 -8.94
N VAL A 64 3.89 -3.94 -9.55
CA VAL A 64 2.64 -3.73 -8.79
C VAL A 64 1.95 -5.05 -8.48
N CYS A 65 1.82 -5.93 -9.48
CA CYS A 65 1.19 -7.24 -9.31
C CYS A 65 2.02 -8.22 -8.46
N SER A 66 3.34 -8.02 -8.36
CA SER A 66 4.19 -8.81 -7.46
C SER A 66 3.96 -8.48 -5.99
N ILE A 67 3.47 -7.27 -5.68
CA ILE A 67 3.15 -6.84 -4.31
C ILE A 67 1.67 -7.06 -3.99
N TRP A 68 0.78 -6.73 -4.93
CA TRP A 68 -0.66 -6.94 -4.80
C TRP A 68 -1.16 -7.82 -5.95
N PRO A 69 -1.44 -9.11 -5.71
CA PRO A 69 -2.01 -10.03 -6.70
C PRO A 69 -3.34 -9.57 -7.32
N SER A 70 -4.05 -8.62 -6.70
CA SER A 70 -5.31 -8.09 -7.22
C SER A 70 -5.45 -6.58 -7.01
N PRO A 71 -6.28 -5.90 -7.83
CA PRO A 71 -6.64 -4.51 -7.57
C PRO A 71 -7.26 -4.34 -6.18
N GLN A 72 -8.04 -5.32 -5.72
CA GLN A 72 -8.67 -5.30 -4.40
C GLN A 72 -7.62 -5.23 -3.28
N GLU A 73 -6.55 -6.02 -3.34
CA GLU A 73 -5.49 -5.97 -2.34
C GLU A 73 -4.76 -4.62 -2.30
N ALA A 74 -4.51 -4.02 -3.46
CA ALA A 74 -3.96 -2.67 -3.54
C ALA A 74 -4.90 -1.64 -2.88
N THR A 75 -6.21 -1.71 -3.17
CA THR A 75 -7.20 -0.80 -2.54
C THR A 75 -7.35 -1.04 -1.04
N THR A 76 -7.27 -2.28 -0.57
CA THR A 76 -7.33 -2.60 0.86
C THR A 76 -6.14 -1.99 1.59
N PHE A 77 -4.93 -2.09 1.01
CA PHE A 77 -3.74 -1.44 1.57
C PHE A 77 -3.89 0.08 1.57
N ALA A 78 -4.31 0.68 0.44
CA ALA A 78 -4.51 2.12 0.32
C ALA A 78 -5.51 2.66 1.34
N ASN A 79 -6.67 2.02 1.48
CA ASN A 79 -7.71 2.43 2.42
C ASN A 79 -7.28 2.25 3.87
N ARG A 80 -6.45 1.26 4.17
CA ARG A 80 -5.91 1.09 5.51
C ARG A 80 -4.94 2.21 5.87
N VAL A 81 -4.07 2.62 4.95
CA VAL A 81 -3.10 3.70 5.19
C VAL A 81 -3.79 5.05 5.24
N LEU A 82 -4.53 5.40 4.18
CA LEU A 82 -5.02 6.76 3.93
C LEU A 82 -6.45 6.98 4.41
N GLY A 83 -7.18 5.89 4.68
CA GLY A 83 -8.61 5.96 4.87
C GLY A 83 -9.35 6.00 3.54
N GLU A 84 -10.60 6.43 3.57
CA GLU A 84 -11.43 6.57 2.38
C GLU A 84 -12.24 7.86 2.46
N GLN A 85 -12.46 8.48 1.31
CA GLN A 85 -13.38 9.59 1.16
C GLN A 85 -14.39 9.24 0.07
N GLN A 86 -15.65 9.11 0.49
CA GLN A 86 -16.76 8.84 -0.39
C GLN A 86 -17.45 10.14 -0.76
N GLN A 87 -17.69 10.32 -2.06
CA GLN A 87 -18.39 11.49 -2.60
C GLN A 87 -19.65 11.09 -3.34
N ARG A 88 -20.68 11.91 -3.20
CA ARG A 88 -21.98 11.77 -3.87
C ARG A 88 -22.44 13.12 -4.40
N THR A 89 -23.09 13.08 -5.55
CA THR A 89 -23.69 14.25 -6.22
C THR A 89 -25.21 14.28 -6.05
N CYS A 90 -25.86 13.17 -5.69
CA CYS A 90 -27.32 13.08 -5.50
C CYS A 90 -27.88 14.16 -4.56
N GLU A 91 -29.08 14.66 -4.85
CA GLU A 91 -29.75 15.56 -3.93
C GLU A 91 -30.30 14.83 -2.70
N GLY A 92 -30.31 15.51 -1.54
CA GLY A 92 -30.84 14.96 -0.30
C GLY A 92 -30.05 13.79 0.30
N CYS A 93 -28.94 13.38 -0.33
CA CYS A 93 -28.03 12.37 0.21
C CYS A 93 -26.84 13.02 0.92
N THR A 94 -26.23 12.28 1.84
CA THR A 94 -24.96 12.69 2.46
C THR A 94 -23.88 12.80 1.39
N LYS A 95 -23.44 14.03 1.12
CA LYS A 95 -22.53 14.35 0.01
C LYS A 95 -21.14 13.79 0.21
N THR A 96 -20.65 13.83 1.44
CA THR A 96 -19.30 13.35 1.77
C THR A 96 -19.36 12.45 3.00
N THR A 97 -18.66 11.32 2.95
CA THR A 97 -18.45 10.45 4.10
C THR A 97 -16.99 10.04 4.12
N SER A 98 -16.37 10.06 5.30
CA SER A 98 -14.96 9.73 5.45
C SER A 98 -14.76 8.57 6.41
N THR A 99 -13.79 7.72 6.10
CA THR A 99 -13.28 6.68 6.99
C THR A 99 -11.82 6.97 7.25
N ALA A 100 -11.40 7.01 8.51
CA ALA A 100 -10.02 7.29 8.87
C ALA A 100 -9.10 6.12 8.51
N GLY A 101 -7.91 6.44 7.99
CA GLY A 101 -6.80 5.50 7.86
C GLY A 101 -6.05 5.35 9.19
N VAL A 102 -5.23 4.30 9.28
CA VAL A 102 -4.38 4.05 10.45
C VAL A 102 -2.92 4.51 10.25
N GLY A 103 -2.57 5.00 9.06
CA GLY A 103 -1.21 5.37 8.69
C GLY A 103 -0.30 4.17 8.43
N LEU A 104 1.00 4.41 8.28
CA LEU A 104 1.98 3.36 7.99
C LEU A 104 2.52 2.66 9.26
N THR A 105 2.56 3.35 10.40
CA THR A 105 3.18 2.84 11.63
C THR A 105 2.57 1.52 12.13
N PRO A 106 1.24 1.34 12.20
CA PRO A 106 0.67 0.06 12.61
C PRO A 106 1.03 -1.08 11.65
N LEU A 107 1.14 -0.79 10.35
CA LEU A 107 1.53 -1.79 9.35
C LEU A 107 2.98 -2.24 9.50
N ILE A 108 3.86 -1.37 10.00
CA ILE A 108 5.24 -1.74 10.32
C ILE A 108 5.26 -2.72 11.48
N GLN A 109 4.46 -2.48 12.52
CA GLN A 109 4.38 -3.41 13.66
C GLN A 109 3.85 -4.78 13.23
N GLU A 110 2.78 -4.81 12.43
CA GLU A 110 2.23 -6.07 11.89
C GLU A 110 3.24 -6.80 11.01
N SER A 111 3.95 -6.06 10.15
CA SER A 111 5.03 -6.62 9.35
C SER A 111 6.16 -7.13 10.23
N TYR A 112 6.53 -6.43 11.30
CA TYR A 112 7.56 -6.88 12.25
C TYR A 112 7.18 -8.21 12.88
N ASP A 113 5.97 -8.32 13.41
CA ASP A 113 5.49 -9.56 14.05
C ASP A 113 5.49 -10.74 13.05
N SER A 114 5.05 -10.48 11.81
CA SER A 114 5.07 -11.48 10.74
C SER A 114 6.50 -11.89 10.34
N LYS A 115 7.41 -10.94 10.15
CA LYS A 115 8.80 -11.21 9.74
C LYS A 115 9.59 -11.89 10.85
N LEU A 116 9.41 -11.47 12.11
CA LEU A 116 10.05 -12.10 13.26
C LEU A 116 9.60 -13.55 13.40
N LYS A 117 8.30 -13.81 13.30
CA LYS A 117 7.77 -15.18 13.35
C LYS A 117 8.37 -16.04 12.23
N ALA A 118 8.39 -15.53 10.99
CA ALA A 118 8.98 -16.26 9.87
C ALA A 118 10.48 -16.55 10.06
N LEU A 119 11.25 -15.58 10.58
CA LEU A 119 12.65 -15.78 10.93
C LEU A 119 12.83 -16.82 12.04
N GLN A 120 12.02 -16.78 13.08
CA GLN A 120 12.09 -17.75 14.19
C GLN A 120 11.81 -19.17 13.72
N GLU A 121 10.76 -19.37 12.91
CA GLU A 121 10.43 -20.68 12.31
C GLU A 121 11.57 -21.21 11.42
N LEU A 122 12.27 -20.32 10.70
CA LEU A 122 13.44 -20.68 9.90
C LEU A 122 14.65 -21.00 10.78
N ILE A 123 14.90 -20.24 11.84
CA ILE A 123 16.05 -20.43 12.73
C ILE A 123 15.90 -21.72 13.55
N SER A 124 14.72 -21.96 14.15
CA SER A 124 14.42 -23.16 14.93
C SER A 124 14.44 -24.45 14.09
N GLY A 125 14.20 -24.32 12.78
CA GLY A 125 14.07 -25.45 11.87
C GLY A 125 12.64 -25.98 11.75
N ASP A 126 11.65 -25.31 12.35
CA ASP A 126 10.23 -25.62 12.17
C ASP A 126 9.80 -25.49 10.70
N LYS A 127 10.44 -24.58 9.96
CA LYS A 127 10.34 -24.46 8.51
C LYS A 127 11.67 -24.75 7.83
N SER A 128 11.60 -25.51 6.74
CA SER A 128 12.76 -25.77 5.87
C SER A 128 13.18 -24.51 5.10
N LEU A 129 14.47 -24.42 4.76
CA LEU A 129 15.07 -23.28 4.05
C LEU A 129 14.79 -23.32 2.53
N THR A 130 13.51 -23.44 2.18
CA THR A 130 13.01 -23.34 0.80
C THR A 130 12.93 -21.89 0.38
N GLN A 131 12.94 -21.64 -0.94
CA GLN A 131 12.79 -20.29 -1.50
C GLN A 131 11.50 -19.62 -1.03
N GLU A 132 10.41 -20.38 -0.93
CA GLU A 132 9.11 -19.89 -0.46
C GLU A 132 9.18 -19.40 0.99
N ASN A 133 9.69 -20.21 1.91
CA ASN A 133 9.78 -19.84 3.33
C ASN A 133 10.75 -18.66 3.55
N LEU A 134 11.88 -18.63 2.82
CA LEU A 134 12.82 -17.51 2.83
C LEU A 134 12.17 -16.21 2.32
N SER A 135 11.36 -16.30 1.26
CA SER A 135 10.64 -15.14 0.73
C SER A 135 9.62 -14.56 1.72
N GLN A 136 8.98 -15.39 2.54
CA GLN A 136 8.06 -14.93 3.60
C GLN A 136 8.78 -14.07 4.65
N ALA A 137 10.01 -14.42 5.00
CA ALA A 137 10.87 -13.63 5.89
C ALA A 137 11.55 -12.44 5.20
N SER A 138 11.58 -12.38 3.87
CA SER A 138 12.30 -11.34 3.11
C SER A 138 11.48 -10.06 2.92
N SER A 139 12.14 -8.95 2.60
CA SER A 139 11.51 -7.81 1.91
C SER A 139 12.02 -7.72 0.46
N SER A 140 11.41 -6.88 -0.37
CA SER A 140 11.84 -6.70 -1.77
C SER A 140 13.27 -6.19 -1.92
N SER A 141 13.75 -5.37 -0.98
CA SER A 141 15.11 -4.83 -1.00
C SER A 141 16.09 -5.57 -0.07
N LEU A 142 15.60 -6.40 0.86
CA LEU A 142 16.42 -7.15 1.81
C LEU A 142 16.02 -8.64 1.76
N PRO A 143 16.62 -9.42 0.84
CA PRO A 143 16.36 -10.85 0.77
C PRO A 143 17.01 -11.58 1.95
N VAL A 144 16.21 -12.36 2.68
CA VAL A 144 16.70 -13.34 3.64
C VAL A 144 17.12 -14.58 2.87
N THR A 145 18.41 -14.90 2.92
CA THR A 145 18.97 -16.06 2.22
C THR A 145 19.23 -17.20 3.20
N ARG A 146 19.48 -18.41 2.67
CA ARG A 146 19.91 -19.55 3.47
C ARG A 146 21.12 -19.20 4.35
N GLY A 147 22.13 -18.54 3.78
CA GLY A 147 23.34 -18.16 4.51
C GLY A 147 23.07 -17.19 5.66
N VAL A 148 22.10 -16.28 5.50
CA VAL A 148 21.67 -15.38 6.60
C VAL A 148 21.07 -16.19 7.75
N VAL A 149 20.19 -17.15 7.45
CA VAL A 149 19.57 -17.99 8.49
C VAL A 149 20.60 -18.89 9.17
N GLU A 150 21.51 -19.49 8.41
CA GLU A 150 22.58 -20.33 8.96
C GLU A 150 23.55 -19.54 9.83
N ALA A 151 23.90 -18.31 9.42
CA ALA A 151 24.68 -17.40 10.26
C ALA A 151 23.94 -17.09 11.57
N LEU A 152 22.66 -16.72 11.52
CA LEU A 152 21.86 -16.46 12.72
C LEU A 152 21.80 -17.68 13.67
N ARG A 153 21.64 -18.90 13.13
CA ARG A 153 21.65 -20.13 13.94
C ARG A 153 22.97 -20.38 14.67
N SER A 154 24.08 -19.88 14.13
CA SER A 154 25.41 -20.05 14.73
C SER A 154 25.73 -19.03 15.81
N GLU A 155 24.92 -17.97 15.93
CA GLU A 155 25.11 -16.89 16.90
C GLU A 155 24.52 -17.22 18.26
N HIS A 156 25.21 -16.82 19.34
CA HIS A 156 24.70 -16.99 20.70
C HIS A 156 23.46 -16.11 20.96
N ASP A 157 23.48 -14.88 20.45
CA ASP A 157 22.42 -13.88 20.62
C ASP A 157 21.41 -13.88 19.47
N GLN A 158 21.17 -15.04 18.86
CA GLN A 158 20.32 -15.20 17.66
C GLN A 158 18.93 -14.55 17.82
N ASP A 159 18.34 -14.56 19.01
CA ASP A 159 17.03 -13.96 19.28
C ASP A 159 17.05 -12.43 19.15
N ILE A 160 18.12 -11.78 19.62
CA ILE A 160 18.28 -10.33 19.55
C ILE A 160 18.56 -9.94 18.09
N LEU A 161 19.42 -10.68 17.41
CA LEU A 161 19.76 -10.45 16.01
C LEU A 161 18.54 -10.66 15.09
N ALA A 162 17.73 -11.69 15.33
CA ALA A 162 16.49 -11.94 14.60
C ALA A 162 15.47 -10.80 14.79
N LYS A 163 15.31 -10.27 16.00
CA LYS A 163 14.46 -9.10 16.27
C LYS A 163 14.94 -7.85 15.54
N ARG A 164 16.25 -7.58 15.54
CA ARG A 164 16.83 -6.44 14.80
C ARG A 164 16.58 -6.58 13.29
N LEU A 165 16.90 -7.74 12.74
CA LEU A 165 16.68 -8.02 11.32
C LEU A 165 15.19 -7.92 10.94
N ALA A 166 14.29 -8.46 11.77
CA ALA A 166 12.84 -8.33 11.56
C ALA A 166 12.39 -6.86 11.52
N SER A 167 12.95 -6.00 12.38
CA SER A 167 12.62 -4.57 12.38
C SER A 167 13.07 -3.87 11.10
N GLU A 168 14.25 -4.21 10.57
CA GLU A 168 14.74 -3.64 9.31
C GLU A 168 13.93 -4.14 8.11
N LEU A 169 13.63 -5.43 8.07
CA LEU A 169 12.81 -6.06 7.03
C LEU A 169 11.41 -5.47 6.97
N ALA A 170 10.76 -5.30 8.13
CA ALA A 170 9.41 -4.76 8.22
C ALA A 170 9.32 -3.32 7.72
N LEU A 171 10.27 -2.50 8.12
CA LEU A 171 10.34 -1.11 7.74
C LEU A 171 10.63 -0.95 6.24
N SER A 172 11.54 -1.76 5.72
CA SER A 172 11.83 -1.87 4.30
C SER A 172 10.61 -2.32 3.48
N ASP A 173 9.88 -3.33 3.94
CA ASP A 173 8.69 -3.85 3.27
C ASP A 173 7.57 -2.80 3.18
N VAL A 174 7.25 -2.16 4.32
CA VAL A 174 6.19 -1.13 4.36
C VAL A 174 6.57 0.11 3.56
N LEU A 175 7.81 0.57 3.65
CA LEU A 175 8.29 1.70 2.85
C LEU A 175 8.20 1.41 1.34
N GLY A 176 8.59 0.20 0.93
CA GLY A 176 8.45 -0.26 -0.46
C GLY A 176 7.00 -0.23 -0.94
N LYS A 177 6.07 -0.77 -0.12
CA LYS A 177 4.63 -0.74 -0.41
C LYS A 177 4.07 0.68 -0.46
N ALA A 178 4.51 1.58 0.42
CA ALA A 178 4.08 2.97 0.45
C ALA A 178 4.52 3.75 -0.80
N LEU A 179 5.78 3.61 -1.21
CA LEU A 179 6.31 4.22 -2.44
C LEU A 179 5.58 3.69 -3.69
N LEU A 180 5.29 2.39 -3.70
CA LEU A 180 4.52 1.78 -4.79
C LEU A 180 3.07 2.27 -4.81
N LEU A 181 2.44 2.44 -3.64
CA LEU A 181 1.10 3.01 -3.52
C LEU A 181 1.07 4.45 -4.06
N GLN A 182 2.06 5.27 -3.73
CA GLN A 182 2.18 6.63 -4.25
C GLN A 182 2.23 6.64 -5.79
N ARG A 183 3.06 5.78 -6.39
CA ARG A 183 3.11 5.62 -7.85
C ARG A 183 1.78 5.15 -8.43
N THR A 184 1.09 4.25 -7.71
CA THR A 184 -0.22 3.71 -8.10
C THR A 184 -1.27 4.82 -8.11
N LEU A 185 -1.40 5.59 -7.03
CA LEU A 185 -2.32 6.72 -6.94
C LEU A 185 -2.04 7.78 -8.00
N PHE A 186 -0.77 8.13 -8.21
CA PHE A 186 -0.37 9.08 -9.25
C PHE A 186 -0.67 8.59 -10.67
N THR A 187 -0.61 7.28 -10.91
CA THR A 187 -1.03 6.72 -12.20
C THR A 187 -2.55 6.71 -12.33
N GLY A 188 -3.26 6.37 -11.25
CA GLY A 188 -4.71 6.37 -11.22
C GLY A 188 -5.32 7.75 -11.44
N SER A 189 -4.67 8.80 -10.94
CA SER A 189 -5.11 10.19 -11.15
C SER A 189 -5.08 10.61 -12.62
N LYS A 190 -4.36 9.87 -13.48
CA LYS A 190 -4.26 10.10 -14.92
C LYS A 190 -5.29 9.31 -15.74
N GLU A 191 -6.13 8.50 -15.09
CA GLU A 191 -7.27 7.90 -15.78
C GLU A 191 -8.17 9.02 -16.34
N PRO A 192 -8.62 8.96 -17.61
CA PRO A 192 -9.23 10.11 -18.28
C PRO A 192 -10.43 10.74 -17.57
N ASN A 193 -11.28 9.93 -16.94
CA ASN A 193 -12.48 10.41 -16.24
C ASN A 193 -12.14 11.03 -14.88
N ILE A 194 -11.09 10.52 -14.21
CA ILE A 194 -10.54 11.14 -12.99
C ILE A 194 -9.78 12.44 -13.33
N ALA A 195 -8.97 12.43 -14.40
CA ALA A 195 -8.17 13.56 -14.85
C ALA A 195 -9.01 14.77 -15.28
N ALA A 196 -10.20 14.52 -15.84
CA ALA A 196 -11.14 15.55 -16.26
C ALA A 196 -11.95 16.17 -15.10
N ASN A 197 -11.76 15.71 -13.85
CA ASN A 197 -12.53 16.16 -12.70
C ASN A 197 -11.64 16.86 -11.66
N ASP A 198 -11.73 18.18 -11.58
CA ASP A 198 -10.88 18.99 -10.68
C ASP A 198 -11.07 18.64 -9.19
N VAL A 199 -12.30 18.32 -8.76
CA VAL A 199 -12.58 17.95 -7.38
C VAL A 199 -11.90 16.62 -7.04
N ALA A 200 -11.94 15.66 -7.97
CA ALA A 200 -11.21 14.40 -7.84
C ALA A 200 -9.69 14.62 -7.81
N GLN A 201 -9.15 15.46 -8.70
CA GLN A 201 -7.72 15.77 -8.73
C GLN A 201 -7.24 16.39 -7.41
N GLN A 202 -8.01 17.34 -6.86
CA GLN A 202 -7.70 17.96 -5.57
C GLN A 202 -7.73 16.94 -4.43
N ALA A 203 -8.77 16.10 -4.38
CA ALA A 203 -8.88 15.07 -3.35
C ALA A 203 -7.72 14.05 -3.45
N VAL A 204 -7.37 13.60 -4.65
CA VAL A 204 -6.22 12.71 -4.87
C VAL A 204 -4.90 13.38 -4.51
N SER A 205 -4.71 14.66 -4.87
CA SER A 205 -3.52 15.41 -4.50
C SER A 205 -3.36 15.52 -2.98
N GLN A 206 -4.46 15.74 -2.25
CA GLN A 206 -4.43 15.75 -0.79
C GLN A 206 -3.99 14.39 -0.23
N GLN A 207 -4.54 13.29 -0.75
CA GLN A 207 -4.16 11.94 -0.30
C GLN A 207 -2.70 11.59 -0.62
N ASN A 208 -2.21 12.00 -1.78
CA ASN A 208 -0.79 11.85 -2.14
C ASN A 208 0.14 12.66 -1.22
N ASN A 209 -0.25 13.88 -0.82
CA ASN A 209 0.52 14.70 0.12
C ASN A 209 0.55 14.07 1.51
N ASN A 210 -0.59 13.54 1.99
CA ASN A 210 -0.66 12.81 3.26
C ASN A 210 0.26 11.58 3.25
N LEU A 211 0.22 10.78 2.16
CA LEU A 211 1.09 9.62 2.00
C LEU A 211 2.58 10.03 1.97
N GLN A 212 2.91 11.11 1.27
CA GLN A 212 4.29 11.61 1.19
C GLN A 212 4.80 12.02 2.58
N GLN A 213 3.98 12.70 3.37
CA GLN A 213 4.33 13.07 4.74
C GLN A 213 4.57 11.84 5.63
N GLU A 214 3.71 10.82 5.54
CA GLU A 214 3.91 9.54 6.24
C GLU A 214 5.24 8.89 5.83
N ILE A 215 5.54 8.84 4.53
CA ILE A 215 6.80 8.29 4.00
C ILE A 215 8.02 9.06 4.53
N ASP A 216 7.97 10.39 4.56
CA ASP A 216 9.10 11.21 5.01
C ASP A 216 9.30 11.13 6.53
N ASN A 217 8.22 11.00 7.30
CA ASN A 217 8.30 10.70 8.73
C ASN A 217 9.01 9.35 8.96
N LEU A 218 8.67 8.31 8.20
CA LEU A 218 9.32 7.01 8.31
C LEU A 218 10.81 7.04 7.92
N LYS A 219 11.16 7.76 6.86
CA LYS A 219 12.57 7.96 6.47
C LYS A 219 13.36 8.65 7.59
N THR A 220 12.77 9.67 8.19
CA THR A 220 13.37 10.39 9.30
C THR A 220 13.60 9.46 10.50
N GLU A 221 12.61 8.64 10.84
CA GLU A 221 12.74 7.64 11.91
C GLU A 221 13.84 6.60 11.60
N LEU A 222 13.90 6.13 10.35
CA LEU A 222 14.95 5.23 9.86
C LEU A 222 16.35 5.81 10.04
N ASP A 223 16.55 7.05 9.60
CA ASP A 223 17.84 7.72 9.68
C ASP A 223 18.24 7.96 11.13
N MET A 224 17.28 8.31 12.01
CA MET A 224 17.52 8.41 13.45
C MET A 224 17.95 7.07 14.05
N ARG A 225 17.28 5.96 13.72
CA ARG A 225 17.64 4.61 14.20
C ARG A 225 19.06 4.23 13.78
N ARG A 226 19.42 4.48 12.51
CA ARG A 226 20.78 4.22 11.99
C ARG A 226 21.84 5.05 12.70
N ASN A 227 21.58 6.35 12.88
CA ASN A 227 22.49 7.24 13.60
C ASN A 227 22.69 6.78 15.05
N LEU A 228 21.64 6.41 15.77
CA LEU A 228 21.74 5.88 17.13
C LEU A 228 22.50 4.55 17.19
N ALA A 229 22.25 3.64 16.25
CA ALA A 229 22.97 2.36 16.18
C ALA A 229 24.46 2.55 15.87
N SER A 230 24.81 3.45 14.94
CA SER A 230 26.21 3.74 14.57
C SER A 230 27.01 4.43 15.67
N ASN A 231 26.33 5.16 16.56
CA ASN A 231 26.95 5.84 17.71
C ASN A 231 26.84 5.02 19.02
N SER A 232 26.29 3.80 18.96
CA SER A 232 26.23 2.91 20.12
C SER A 232 27.60 2.23 20.34
N PRO A 233 28.05 2.02 21.60
CA PRO A 233 29.35 1.41 21.92
C PRO A 233 29.60 0.03 21.29
N THR A 234 28.56 -0.63 20.80
CA THR A 234 28.63 -1.90 20.06
C THR A 234 29.28 -1.79 18.68
N ALA A 235 29.45 -0.58 18.12
CA ALA A 235 30.23 -0.36 16.88
C ALA A 235 31.74 -0.17 17.12
N ILE A 236 32.16 -0.07 18.39
CA ILE A 236 33.56 0.14 18.82
C ILE A 236 34.25 -1.18 19.21
N LEU A 237 33.49 -2.29 19.28
CA LEU A 237 34.03 -3.63 19.57
C LEU A 237 34.32 -4.40 18.27
#